data_AF-A0AAN7I5V0-F1
#
_entry.id   AF-A0AAN7I5V0-F1
#
_cell.length_a   1.000
_cell.length_b   1.000
_cell.length_c   1.000
_cell.angle_alpha   90.00
_cell.angle_beta   90.00
_cell.angle_gamma   90.00
#
_symmetry.space_group_name_H-M   'P 1'
#
loop_
_entity.id
_entity.type
_entity.pdbx_description
1 polymer ?
#
loop_
_entity_poly.entity_id
_entity_poly.type
_entity_poly.pdbx_seq_one_letter_code
_entity_poly.pdbx_strand_id
1 'polypeptide(L)'
;MVVITARPFGNSINTQTSNKIIVGGSYHWNYGFNYIEWAIKHGPFYLNDTLVFKYDPPTPKTFPHNVYAQMQGNPKQGAGEGFEFVLKTSQPHYFACGEHNGIHCLNGTMKFFVTPIDRSLR
;
A
#
# COMPACT_ATOMS: atom_id res chain seq x y z
N MET A 1 -32.30 -18.94 -41.25
CA MET A 1 -30.97 -18.63 -40.69
C MET A 1 -31.03 -17.21 -40.15
N VAL A 2 -31.02 -17.05 -38.84
CA VAL A 2 -31.03 -15.71 -38.21
C VAL A 2 -29.57 -15.29 -38.09
N VAL A 3 -29.17 -14.29 -38.89
CA VAL A 3 -27.85 -13.67 -38.75
C VAL A 3 -27.95 -12.72 -37.55
N ILE A 4 -27.57 -13.22 -36.37
CA ILE A 4 -27.35 -12.37 -35.20
C ILE A 4 -26.04 -11.63 -35.47
N THR A 5 -26.14 -10.40 -35.96
CA THR A 5 -25.01 -9.47 -35.93
C THR A 5 -24.73 -9.15 -34.47
N ALA A 6 -23.74 -9.84 -33.90
CA ALA A 6 -23.19 -9.46 -32.60
C ALA A 6 -22.69 -8.01 -32.71
N ARG A 7 -23.34 -7.11 -31.98
CA ARG A 7 -22.80 -5.78 -31.71
C ARG A 7 -21.41 -5.98 -31.10
N PRO A 8 -20.36 -5.28 -31.55
CA PRO A 8 -19.07 -5.40 -30.89
C PRO A 8 -19.30 -5.01 -29.43
N PHE A 9 -19.09 -5.96 -28.53
CA PHE A 9 -18.83 -5.63 -27.13
C PHE A 9 -17.65 -4.68 -27.20
N GLY A 10 -17.94 -3.38 -27.00
CA GLY A 10 -16.89 -2.41 -26.77
C GLY A 10 -16.03 -2.99 -25.67
N ASN A 11 -14.78 -3.28 -25.99
CA ASN A 11 -13.74 -3.53 -25.00
C ASN A 11 -13.69 -2.26 -24.16
N SER A 12 -14.46 -2.22 -23.06
CA SER A 12 -14.05 -1.44 -21.92
C SER A 12 -12.78 -2.14 -21.44
N ILE A 13 -11.63 -1.70 -21.97
CA ILE A 13 -10.44 -1.69 -21.14
C ILE A 13 -10.88 -0.82 -19.96
N ASN A 14 -11.33 -1.51 -18.91
CA ASN A 14 -11.49 -0.95 -17.60
C ASN A 14 -10.08 -0.47 -17.26
N THR A 15 -9.77 0.77 -17.62
CA THR A 15 -8.64 1.50 -17.08
C THR A 15 -9.00 1.72 -15.62
N GLN A 16 -8.91 0.64 -14.85
CA GLN A 16 -8.93 0.64 -13.41
C GLN A 16 -7.82 1.61 -13.05
N THR A 17 -8.18 2.83 -12.69
CA THR A 17 -7.22 3.84 -12.29
C THR A 17 -6.60 3.35 -10.99
N SER A 18 -5.49 2.62 -11.12
CA SER A 18 -4.62 2.24 -10.01
C SER A 18 -4.19 3.55 -9.35
N ASN A 19 -4.68 3.81 -8.13
CA ASN A 19 -4.25 4.97 -7.39
C ASN A 19 -2.88 4.66 -6.78
N LYS A 20 -1.93 5.60 -6.90
CA LYS A 20 -0.72 5.59 -6.07
C LYS A 20 -1.01 6.34 -4.78
N ILE A 21 -0.93 5.65 -3.65
CA ILE A 21 -1.28 6.15 -2.32
C ILE A 21 -0.02 6.22 -1.47
N ILE A 22 0.38 7.43 -1.08
CA ILE A 22 1.52 7.62 -0.17
C ILE A 22 1.07 7.27 1.25
N VAL A 23 1.69 6.24 1.82
CA VAL A 23 1.38 5.77 3.18
C VAL A 23 1.74 6.85 4.20
N GLY A 24 0.79 7.20 5.07
CA GLY A 24 0.96 8.27 6.06
C GLY A 24 0.81 9.70 5.49
N GLY A 25 0.51 9.86 4.20
CA GLY A 25 0.38 11.17 3.58
C GLY A 25 1.66 12.00 3.72
N SER A 26 1.56 13.22 4.22
CA SER A 26 2.73 14.10 4.46
C SER A 26 3.66 13.62 5.57
N TYR A 27 3.20 12.73 6.46
CA TYR A 27 4.04 12.16 7.52
C TYR A 27 4.91 11.00 7.00
N HIS A 28 4.56 10.45 5.84
CA HIS A 28 5.23 9.30 5.21
C HIS A 28 5.27 8.06 6.14
N TRP A 29 6.21 7.13 5.89
CA TRP A 29 6.43 5.94 6.71
C TRP A 29 7.51 6.20 7.78
N ASN A 30 7.10 6.81 8.89
CA ASN A 30 7.95 7.23 10.00
C ASN A 30 7.40 6.79 11.40
N TYR A 31 8.27 6.82 12.40
CA TYR A 31 7.99 6.43 13.79
C TYR A 31 7.00 7.40 14.47
N GLY A 32 6.07 6.86 15.28
CA GLY A 32 5.20 7.65 16.15
C GLY A 32 3.93 8.17 15.48
N PHE A 33 3.56 7.64 14.33
CA PHE A 33 2.34 8.02 13.60
C PHE A 33 1.27 6.94 13.67
N ASN A 34 0.02 7.35 13.80
CA ASN A 34 -1.12 6.44 13.88
C ASN A 34 -1.57 5.97 12.49
N TYR A 35 -0.91 4.93 11.96
CA TYR A 35 -1.25 4.38 10.65
C TYR A 35 -2.60 3.67 10.60
N ILE A 36 -3.10 3.19 11.73
CA ILE A 36 -4.43 2.58 11.81
C ILE A 36 -5.49 3.64 11.56
N GLU A 37 -5.42 4.77 12.27
CA GLU A 37 -6.34 5.88 12.09
C GLU A 37 -6.23 6.49 10.69
N TRP A 38 -5.01 6.65 10.17
CA TRP A 38 -4.78 7.09 8.80
C TRP A 38 -5.45 6.17 7.78
N ALA A 39 -5.27 4.84 7.90
CA ALA A 39 -5.85 3.88 6.97
C ALA A 39 -7.39 3.92 6.99
N ILE A 40 -7.98 4.03 8.18
CA ILE A 40 -9.44 4.14 8.35
C ILE A 40 -9.98 5.42 7.69
N LYS A 41 -9.31 6.57 7.89
CA LYS A 41 -9.73 7.85 7.32
C LYS A 41 -9.49 7.96 5.82
N HIS A 42 -8.43 7.34 5.31
CA HIS A 42 -8.09 7.37 3.89
C HIS A 42 -8.93 6.40 3.05
N GLY A 43 -9.35 5.28 3.65
CA GLY A 43 -10.10 4.23 2.97
C GLY A 43 -11.37 4.75 2.28
N PRO A 44 -11.92 3.97 1.32
CA PRO A 44 -11.56 2.59 0.99
C PRO A 44 -10.28 2.45 0.18
N PHE A 45 -9.70 1.26 0.24
CA PHE A 45 -8.63 0.83 -0.68
C PHE A 45 -9.20 -0.13 -1.70
N TYR A 46 -8.65 -0.11 -2.91
CA TYR A 46 -9.15 -0.94 -4.00
C TYR A 46 -8.10 -1.90 -4.53
N LEU A 47 -8.59 -2.97 -5.18
CA LEU A 47 -7.73 -3.82 -5.99
C LEU A 47 -6.97 -2.98 -7.02
N ASN A 48 -5.70 -3.34 -7.18
CA ASN A 48 -4.70 -2.68 -7.99
C ASN A 48 -4.28 -1.27 -7.54
N ASP A 49 -4.77 -0.74 -6.41
CA ASP A 49 -4.12 0.42 -5.81
C ASP A 49 -2.69 0.06 -5.39
N THR A 50 -1.79 1.04 -5.47
CA THR A 50 -0.38 0.91 -5.11
C THR A 50 -0.10 1.74 -3.86
N LEU A 51 0.30 1.08 -2.77
CA LEU A 51 0.80 1.73 -1.57
C LEU A 51 2.27 2.09 -1.76
N VAL A 52 2.62 3.34 -1.54
CA VAL A 52 3.99 3.86 -1.67
C VAL A 52 4.51 4.22 -0.28
N PHE A 53 5.51 3.48 0.19
CA PHE A 53 6.17 3.67 1.46
C PHE A 53 7.43 4.50 1.26
N LYS A 54 7.37 5.76 1.66
CA LYS A 54 8.51 6.69 1.60
C LYS A 54 9.15 6.80 2.98
N TYR A 55 10.46 6.66 3.06
CA TYR A 55 11.23 6.89 4.27
C TYR A 55 12.65 7.35 3.94
N ASP A 56 13.29 8.05 4.87
CA ASP A 56 14.64 8.57 4.64
C ASP A 56 15.65 7.41 4.52
N PRO A 57 16.67 7.55 3.63
CA PRO A 57 17.76 6.59 3.58
C PRO A 57 18.49 6.53 4.93
N PRO A 58 19.03 5.37 5.31
CA PRO A 58 19.82 5.26 6.52
C PRO A 58 21.11 6.09 6.41
N THR A 59 21.31 6.98 7.38
CA THR A 59 22.51 7.81 7.57
C THR A 59 22.92 7.73 9.04
N PRO A 60 24.09 8.21 9.46
CA PRO A 60 24.45 8.24 10.88
C PRO A 60 23.46 9.00 11.78
N LYS A 61 22.57 9.82 11.20
CA LYS A 61 21.57 10.63 11.90
C LYS A 61 20.13 10.15 11.68
N THR A 62 19.89 9.21 10.77
CA THR A 62 18.56 8.70 10.45
C THR A 62 18.50 7.20 10.72
N PHE A 63 17.54 6.79 11.54
CA PHE A 63 17.34 5.37 11.82
C PHE A 63 16.82 4.66 10.57
N PRO A 64 17.28 3.42 10.28
CA PRO A 64 16.76 2.65 9.17
C PRO A 64 15.28 2.34 9.39
N HIS A 65 14.54 2.28 8.29
CA HIS A 65 13.16 1.79 8.24
C HIS A 65 13.05 0.67 7.22
N ASN A 66 12.12 -0.27 7.46
CA ASN A 66 11.76 -1.29 6.50
C ASN A 66 10.24 -1.48 6.45
N VAL A 67 9.80 -2.27 5.47
CA VAL A 67 8.39 -2.61 5.29
C VAL A 67 8.28 -4.12 5.24
N TYR A 68 7.80 -4.72 6.33
CA TYR A 68 7.31 -6.09 6.32
C TYR A 68 5.86 -6.06 5.85
N ALA A 69 5.64 -6.26 4.56
CA ALA A 69 4.41 -6.90 4.08
C ALA A 69 4.60 -8.40 4.28
N GLN A 70 3.56 -9.19 4.59
CA GLN A 70 3.68 -10.65 4.71
C GLN A 70 4.36 -11.22 3.43
N MET A 71 5.69 -11.41 3.57
CA MET A 71 6.74 -11.80 2.63
C MET A 71 7.44 -10.82 1.66
N GLN A 72 7.42 -9.48 1.73
CA GLN A 72 8.31 -8.67 0.84
C GLN A 72 8.72 -7.29 1.37
N GLY A 73 9.86 -7.18 2.07
CA GLY A 73 10.58 -5.90 2.07
C GLY A 73 11.92 -5.91 2.82
N ASN A 74 12.91 -5.31 2.19
CA ASN A 74 14.25 -5.06 2.71
C ASN A 74 14.37 -3.59 3.16
N PRO A 75 15.04 -3.28 4.28
CA PRO A 75 15.28 -1.90 4.75
C PRO A 75 15.88 -0.92 3.73
N LYS A 76 16.52 -1.41 2.67
CA LYS A 76 17.12 -0.55 1.65
C LYS A 76 16.17 -0.14 0.51
N GLN A 77 14.94 -0.65 0.47
CA GLN A 77 14.08 -0.55 -0.72
C GLN A 77 13.11 0.65 -0.75
N GLY A 78 13.03 1.49 0.29
CA GLY A 78 12.06 2.59 0.34
C GLY A 78 12.63 3.99 0.53
N ALA A 79 13.93 4.17 0.32
CA ALA A 79 14.52 5.48 0.10
C ALA A 79 14.21 6.00 -1.33
N GLY A 80 14.21 7.33 -1.52
CA GLY A 80 13.96 7.94 -2.83
C GLY A 80 12.49 7.87 -3.25
N GLU A 81 12.19 7.20 -4.37
CA GLU A 81 10.82 7.05 -4.88
C GLU A 81 9.90 6.24 -3.94
N GLY A 82 10.49 5.49 -3.00
CA GLY A 82 9.78 4.68 -2.02
C GLY A 82 9.62 3.22 -2.44
N PHE A 83 9.20 2.40 -1.47
CA PHE A 83 8.85 1.00 -1.72
C PHE A 83 7.39 0.93 -2.17
N GLU A 84 7.12 0.34 -3.33
CA GLU A 84 5.77 0.20 -3.87
C GLU A 84 5.21 -1.20 -3.60
N PHE A 85 3.98 -1.27 -3.12
CA PHE A 85 3.23 -2.51 -2.92
C PHE A 85 1.87 -2.43 -3.60
N VAL A 86 1.59 -3.33 -4.53
CA VAL A 86 0.29 -3.36 -5.25
C VAL A 86 -0.68 -4.29 -4.55
N LEU A 87 -1.89 -3.80 -4.26
CA LEU A 87 -2.97 -4.54 -3.62
C LEU A 87 -3.66 -5.49 -4.62
N LYS A 88 -3.17 -6.72 -4.73
CA LYS A 88 -3.62 -7.67 -5.78
C LYS A 88 -4.76 -8.61 -5.39
N THR A 89 -5.02 -8.80 -4.10
CA THR A 89 -6.04 -9.75 -3.62
C THR A 89 -6.99 -9.07 -2.65
N SER A 90 -8.22 -9.56 -2.50
CA SER A 90 -9.19 -8.98 -1.55
C SER A 90 -8.98 -9.45 -0.10
N GLN A 91 -7.83 -10.05 0.21
CA GLN A 91 -7.49 -10.47 1.57
C GLN A 91 -6.85 -9.32 2.37
N PRO A 92 -6.87 -9.36 3.71
CA PRO A 92 -6.14 -8.39 4.52
C PRO A 92 -4.63 -8.42 4.22
N HIS A 93 -4.06 -7.26 3.92
CA HIS A 93 -2.62 -7.05 3.76
C HIS A 93 -2.10 -6.36 5.00
N TYR A 94 -1.19 -7.00 5.72
CA TYR A 94 -0.56 -6.46 6.93
C TYR A 94 0.80 -5.87 6.61
N PHE A 95 1.07 -4.68 7.15
CA PHE A 95 2.33 -3.96 6.99
C PHE A 95 2.90 -3.59 8.36
N ALA A 96 4.21 -3.72 8.53
CA ALA A 96 4.90 -3.31 9.75
C ALA A 96 6.37 -2.91 9.49
N CYS A 97 6.97 -2.10 10.38
CA CYS A 97 8.41 -1.85 10.39
C CYS A 97 9.03 -2.67 11.53
N GLY A 98 9.87 -3.64 11.21
CA GLY A 98 10.50 -4.53 12.19
C GLY A 98 11.92 -4.10 12.59
N GLU A 99 12.37 -2.95 12.12
CA GLU A 99 13.63 -2.34 12.56
C GLU A 99 13.68 -2.13 14.07
N HIS A 100 14.92 -2.05 14.58
CA HIS A 100 15.23 -1.90 16.00
C HIS A 100 14.60 -3.00 16.88
N ASN A 101 14.81 -4.26 16.48
CA ASN A 101 14.27 -5.45 17.17
C ASN A 101 12.75 -5.37 17.40
N GLY A 102 12.01 -4.80 16.44
CA GLY A 102 10.56 -4.67 16.50
C GLY A 102 10.04 -3.46 17.26
N ILE A 103 10.88 -2.61 17.84
CA ILE A 103 10.44 -1.42 18.59
C ILE A 103 9.65 -0.45 17.68
N HIS A 104 10.03 -0.33 16.41
CA HIS A 104 9.29 0.51 15.45
C HIS A 104 7.84 0.04 15.26
N CYS A 105 7.59 -1.27 15.28
CA CYS A 105 6.26 -1.88 15.20
C CYS A 105 5.51 -1.81 16.54
N LEU A 106 6.17 -2.13 17.64
CA LEU A 106 5.55 -2.26 18.96
C LEU A 106 5.24 -0.90 19.58
N ASN A 107 6.23 -0.01 19.61
CA ASN A 107 6.16 1.30 20.28
C ASN A 107 5.99 2.44 19.28
N GLY A 108 6.64 2.34 18.11
CA GLY A 108 6.60 3.35 17.07
C GLY A 108 5.34 3.36 16.22
N THR A 109 4.38 2.49 16.53
CA THR A 109 3.09 2.35 15.83
C THR A 109 3.19 2.13 14.32
N MET A 110 4.37 1.81 13.79
CA MET A 110 4.62 1.60 12.35
C MET A 110 4.05 0.24 11.92
N LYS A 111 2.73 0.13 11.94
CA LYS A 111 1.95 -1.04 11.54
C LYS A 111 0.51 -0.66 11.19
N PHE A 112 -0.05 -1.33 10.21
CA PHE A 112 -1.47 -1.25 9.86
C PHE A 112 -1.83 -2.42 8.95
N PHE A 113 -3.12 -2.55 8.64
CA PHE A 113 -3.58 -3.45 7.59
C PHE A 113 -4.60 -2.76 6.71
N VAL A 114 -4.74 -3.24 5.48
CA VAL A 114 -5.83 -2.85 4.56
C VAL A 114 -6.43 -4.08 3.90
N THR A 115 -7.75 -4.06 3.69
CA THR A 115 -8.45 -5.09 2.93
C THR A 115 -9.04 -4.42 1.70
N PRO A 116 -8.40 -4.55 0.52
CA PRO A 116 -8.89 -3.91 -0.68
C PRO A 116 -10.18 -4.56 -1.16
N ILE A 117 -11.06 -3.75 -1.72
CA ILE A 117 -12.32 -4.20 -2.32
C ILE A 117 -12.26 -4.06 -3.84
N ASP A 118 -13.06 -4.84 -4.55
CA ASP A 118 -13.26 -4.61 -5.98
C ASP A 118 -14.10 -3.34 -6.17
N ARG A 119 -13.64 -2.44 -7.05
CA ARG A 119 -14.36 -1.21 -7.44
C ARG A 119 -15.72 -1.53 -8.06
N SER A 120 -15.89 -2.72 -8.63
CA SER A 120 -17.15 -3.17 -9.24
C SER A 120 -18.24 -3.54 -8.23
N LEU A 121 -17.89 -3.74 -6.95
CA LEU A 121 -18.82 -4.12 -5.88
C LEU A 121 -19.40 -2.91 -5.13
N ARG A 122 -19.32 -1.71 -5.72
CA ARG A 122 -19.86 -0.45 -5.17
C ARG A 122 -21.15 -0.02 -5.86
#